data_AF-A0A6C0GUI4-F1
#
_entry.id   AF-A0A6C0GUI4-F1
#
_cell.length_a   1.000
_cell.length_b   1.000
_cell.length_c   1.000
_cell.angle_alpha   90.00
_cell.angle_beta   90.00
_cell.angle_gamma   90.00
#
_symmetry.space_group_name_H-M   'P 1'
#
loop_
_entity.id
_entity.type
_entity.pdbx_description
1 polymer ?
#
loop_
_entity_poly.entity_id
_entity_poly.type
_entity_poly.pdbx_seq_one_letter_code
_entity_poly.pdbx_strand_id
1 'polypeptide(L)' 'MVRILQQKQFVGHEIHGKSHKYYPLITKETYTKSFMKGFVRRYFSGSYRQMVSFFTKEDNLSLHELEQLLKELKDKNS' A
#
# COMPACT_ATOMS: atom_id res chain seq x y z
N MET A 1 -15.89 -1.18 11.71
CA MET A 1 -14.84 -0.99 10.68
C MET A 1 -14.63 0.48 10.30
N VAL A 2 -15.64 1.17 9.74
CA VAL A 2 -15.50 2.58 9.28
C VAL A 2 -15.06 3.57 10.35
N ARG A 3 -15.48 3.40 11.61
CA ARG A 3 -15.05 4.26 12.74
C ARG A 3 -13.53 4.28 12.94
N ILE A 4 -12.83 3.17 12.67
CA ILE A 4 -11.36 3.11 12.78
C ILE A 4 -10.71 3.93 11.64
N LEU A 5 -11.29 3.88 10.44
CA LEU A 5 -10.81 4.67 9.30
C LEU A 5 -11.07 6.17 9.52
N GLN A 6 -12.16 6.52 10.17
CA GLN A 6 -12.46 7.89 10.59
C GLN A 6 -11.50 8.38 11.68
N GLN A 7 -11.22 7.58 12.71
CA GLN A 7 -10.22 7.91 13.74
C GLN A 7 -8.83 8.09 13.14
N LYS A 8 -8.47 7.29 12.13
CA LYS A 8 -7.23 7.41 11.37
C LYS A 8 -7.24 8.52 10.31
N GLN A 9 -8.30 9.33 10.24
CA GLN A 9 -8.45 10.44 9.28
C GLN A 9 -8.35 10.01 7.81
N PHE A 10 -8.71 8.76 7.51
CA PHE A 10 -8.75 8.25 6.13
C PHE A 10 -10.09 8.48 5.46
N VAL A 11 -11.15 8.58 6.26
CA VAL A 11 -12.54 8.71 5.80
C VAL A 11 -13.25 9.78 6.63
N GLY A 12 -13.80 10.77 5.95
CA GLY A 12 -14.67 11.80 6.53
C GLY A 12 -16.11 11.35 6.49
N HIS A 13 -16.98 12.02 7.24
CA HIS A 13 -18.42 11.83 7.13
C HIS A 13 -19.13 13.17 7.10
N GLU A 14 -20.18 13.24 6.31
CA GLU A 14 -21.13 14.33 6.28
C GLU A 14 -22.49 13.80 6.73
N ILE A 15 -23.21 14.57 7.54
CA ILE A 15 -24.55 14.21 8.00
C ILE A 15 -25.53 14.67 6.92
N HIS A 16 -26.14 13.69 6.23
CA HIS A 16 -27.18 13.95 5.24
C HIS A 16 -28.52 13.45 5.80
N GLY A 17 -29.27 14.34 6.44
CA GLY A 17 -30.51 14.01 7.12
C GLY A 17 -30.31 13.01 8.27
N LYS A 18 -30.91 11.82 8.19
CA LYS A 18 -30.75 10.73 9.17
C LYS A 18 -29.59 9.76 8.86
N SER A 19 -28.80 10.02 7.81
CA SER A 19 -27.75 9.11 7.33
C SER A 19 -26.36 9.76 7.36
N HIS A 20 -25.34 8.92 7.48
CA HIS A 20 -23.93 9.33 7.38
C HIS A 20 -23.41 9.01 5.98
N LYS A 21 -23.01 10.04 5.23
CA LYS A 21 -22.34 9.88 3.95
C LYS A 21 -20.84 9.94 4.18
N TYR A 22 -20.13 8.84 3.91
CA TYR A 22 -18.69 8.77 4.08
C TYR A 22 -17.97 9.11 2.76
N TYR A 23 -16.85 9.82 2.86
CA TYR A 23 -16.02 10.19 1.71
C TYR A 23 -14.53 10.03 2.03
N PRO A 24 -13.69 9.65 1.05
CA PRO A 24 -12.26 9.50 1.27
C PRO A 24 -11.61 10.85 1.54
N LEU A 25 -10.79 10.95 2.60
CA LEU A 25 -9.96 12.12 2.88
C LEU A 25 -8.59 12.03 2.23
N ILE A 26 -8.17 10.81 1.90
CA ILE A 26 -6.90 10.53 1.23
C ILE A 26 -7.12 9.70 -0.01
N THR A 27 -6.22 9.83 -0.97
CA THR A 27 -6.24 9.01 -2.18
C THR A 27 -5.83 7.57 -1.86
N LYS A 28 -6.27 6.64 -2.71
CA LYS A 28 -5.88 5.23 -2.65
C LYS A 28 -4.36 5.05 -2.70
N GLU A 29 -3.68 5.87 -3.50
CA GLU A 29 -2.23 5.83 -3.64
C GLU A 29 -1.51 6.19 -2.32
N THR A 30 -1.91 7.29 -1.69
CA THR A 30 -1.34 7.73 -0.41
C THR A 30 -1.56 6.70 0.69
N TYR A 31 -2.76 6.12 0.76
CA TYR A 31 -3.06 5.03 1.69
C TYR A 31 -2.15 3.82 1.44
N THR A 32 -2.04 3.40 0.18
CA THR A 32 -1.21 2.25 -0.22
C THR A 32 0.25 2.47 0.15
N LYS A 33 0.82 3.65 -0.14
CA LYS A 33 2.22 3.98 0.23
C LYS A 33 2.46 3.88 1.74
N SER A 34 1.58 4.47 2.55
CA SER A 34 1.68 4.44 4.01
C SER A 34 1.58 3.02 4.56
N PHE A 35 0.62 2.24 4.06
CA PHE A 35 0.44 0.84 4.40
C PHE A 35 1.68 0.01 4.07
N MET A 36 2.18 0.11 2.83
CA MET A 36 3.33 -0.66 2.35
C MET A 36 4.60 -0.36 3.17
N LYS A 37 4.83 0.91 3.53
CA LYS A 37 5.95 1.28 4.41
C LYS A 37 5.88 0.56 5.77
N GLY A 38 4.70 0.53 6.38
CA GLY A 38 4.47 -0.19 7.65
C GLY A 38 4.60 -1.70 7.51
N PHE A 39 4.07 -2.25 6.42
CA PHE A 39 4.13 -3.67 6.08
C PHE A 39 5.59 -4.14 5.93
N VAL A 40 6.39 -3.46 5.09
CA VAL A 40 7.81 -3.80 4.89
C VAL A 40 8.59 -3.69 6.20
N ARG A 41 8.32 -2.68 7.02
CA ARG A 41 8.96 -2.55 8.33
C ARG A 41 8.60 -3.70 9.27
N ARG A 42 7.34 -4.14 9.29
CA ARG A 42 6.84 -5.14 10.25
C ARG A 42 7.17 -6.58 9.86
N TYR A 43 7.12 -6.91 8.58
CA TYR A 43 7.29 -8.29 8.10
C TYR A 43 8.67 -8.56 7.49
N PHE A 44 9.34 -7.53 6.99
CA PHE A 44 10.63 -7.65 6.31
C PHE A 44 11.70 -6.76 6.96
N SER A 45 11.48 -6.31 8.20
CA SER A 45 12.41 -5.50 8.98
C SER A 45 12.91 -4.23 8.25
N GLY A 46 12.11 -3.70 7.31
CA GLY A 46 12.48 -2.54 6.48
C GLY A 46 13.29 -2.89 5.23
N SER A 47 13.61 -4.16 4.99
CA SER A 47 14.40 -4.62 3.86
C SER A 47 13.54 -5.02 2.67
N TYR A 48 13.48 -4.15 1.66
CA TYR A 48 12.87 -4.47 0.36
C TYR A 48 13.56 -5.65 -0.32
N ARG A 49 14.86 -5.85 -0.09
CA ARG A 49 15.61 -7.01 -0.60
C ARG A 49 15.08 -8.31 0.00
N GLN A 50 14.78 -8.31 1.29
CA GLN A 50 14.22 -9.50 1.96
C GLN A 50 12.80 -9.80 1.47
N MET A 51 11.99 -8.76 1.24
CA MET A 51 10.68 -8.90 0.61
C MET A 51 10.78 -9.52 -0.80
N VAL A 52 11.64 -8.97 -1.67
CA VAL A 52 11.85 -9.52 -3.02
C VAL A 52 12.37 -10.95 -2.96
N SER A 53 13.36 -11.24 -2.10
CA SER A 53 13.90 -12.59 -1.95
C SER A 53 12.85 -13.60 -1.47
N PHE A 54 11.88 -13.18 -0.67
CA PHE A 54 10.78 -14.02 -0.23
C PHE A 54 9.88 -14.40 -1.42
N PHE A 55 9.46 -13.42 -2.21
CA PHE A 55 8.60 -13.67 -3.38
C PHE A 55 9.27 -14.51 -4.48
N THR A 56 10.58 -14.33 -4.69
CA THR A 56 11.32 -15.16 -5.66
C THR A 56 11.53 -16.60 -5.19
N LYS A 57 11.47 -16.86 -3.87
CA LYS A 57 11.71 -18.19 -3.29
C LYS A 57 10.43 -18.99 -3.07
N GLU A 58 9.36 -18.33 -2.62
CA GLU A 58 8.11 -18.99 -2.22
C GLU A 58 7.04 -18.99 -3.31
N ASP A 59 6.98 -17.96 -4.16
CA ASP A 59 5.80 -17.67 -4.99
C ASP A 59 6.00 -17.89 -6.50
N ASN A 60 7.11 -18.52 -6.91
CA ASN A 60 7.49 -18.72 -8.32
C ASN A 60 7.43 -17.43 -9.16
N LEU A 61 7.59 -16.26 -8.53
CA LEU A 61 7.67 -15.00 -9.25
C LEU A 61 8.91 -15.06 -10.14
N SER A 62 8.69 -15.14 -11.45
CA SER A 62 9.76 -15.48 -12.37
C SER A 62 10.81 -14.36 -12.32
N LEU A 63 12.09 -14.73 -12.43
CA LEU A 63 13.18 -13.75 -12.50
C LEU A 63 12.88 -12.65 -13.54
N HIS A 64 12.20 -13.03 -14.63
CA HIS A 64 11.77 -12.16 -15.71
C HIS A 64 10.75 -11.09 -15.29
N GLU A 65 9.72 -11.44 -14.51
CA GLU A 65 8.73 -10.47 -14.00
C GLU A 65 9.37 -9.49 -13.01
N LEU A 66 10.32 -9.96 -12.20
CA LEU A 66 11.07 -9.09 -11.30
C LEU A 66 11.98 -8.12 -12.07
N GLU A 67 12.64 -8.60 -13.13
CA GLU A 67 13.46 -7.77 -14.02
C GLU A 67 12.62 -6.71 -14.75
N GLN A 68 11.43 -7.06 -15.22
CA GLN A 68 10.51 -6.09 -15.81
C GLN A 68 10.05 -5.04 -14.79
N LEU A 69 9.68 -5.46 -13.58
CA LEU A 69 9.32 -4.54 -12.50
C LEU A 69 10.48 -3.60 -12.14
N LEU A 70 11.71 -4.11 -12.05
CA LEU A 70 12.91 -3.30 -11.79
C LEU A 70 13.19 -2.29 -12.89
N LYS A 71 12.91 -2.65 -14.15
CA LYS A 71 13.06 -1.75 -15.30
C LYS A 71 12.05 -0.61 -15.23
N GLU A 72 10.77 -0.91 -14.99
CA GLU A 72 9.73 0.10 -14.81
C GLU A 72 10.01 1.07 -13.65
N LEU A 73 10.60 0.58 -12.56
CA LEU A 73 10.99 1.40 -11.41
C LEU A 73 12.19 2.31 -11.69
N LYS A 74 13.14 1.89 -12.53
CA LYS A 74 14.28 2.73 -12.95
C LYS A 74 13.82 3.83 -13.90
N ASP A 75 12.93 3.51 -14.84
CA ASP A 75 12.42 4.46 -15.82
C ASP A 75 11.52 5.53 -15.17
N LYS A 76 10.80 5.22 -14.08
CA LYS A 76 9.98 6.20 -13.33
C LYS A 76 10.79 7.20 -12.49
N ASN A 77 12.10 7.00 -12.33
CA ASN A 77 12.98 7.91 -11.57
C ASN A 77 13.96 8.69 -12.49
N SER A 78 13.75 8.65 -13.82
CA SER A 78 14.44 9.49 -14.81
C SER A 78 13.54 10.62 -15.30
#